data_AF-A0A6M3L023-F1
#
_entry.id   AF-A0A6M3L023-F1
#
_cell.length_a   1.000
_cell.length_b   1.000
_cell.length_c   1.000
_cell.angle_alpha   90.00
_cell.angle_beta   90.00
_cell.angle_gamma   90.00
#
_symmetry.space_group_name_H-M   'P 1'
#
loop_
_entity.id
_entity.type
_entity.pdbx_description
1 polymer ?
#
loop_
_entity_poly.entity_id
_entity_poly.type
_entity_poly.pdbx_seq_one_letter_code
_entity_poly.pdbx_strand_id
1 'polypeptide(L)' 'MFVKFINYQKDYLRFKTEYDKVWEDVNMRGDLILRKDTEEFEERLAEYVGTKFAVALSSGTSAIF' A
#
# COMPACT_ATOMS: atom_id res chain seq x y z
N MET A 1 -18.19 -28.00 -3.64
CA MET A 1 -16.97 -27.20 -3.38
C MET A 1 -17.25 -25.78 -3.87
N PHE A 2 -17.26 -24.78 -2.99
CA PHE A 2 -17.50 -23.38 -3.36
C PHE A 2 -16.17 -22.71 -3.73
N VAL A 3 -16.05 -22.23 -4.95
CA VAL A 3 -14.90 -21.45 -5.41
C VAL A 3 -15.21 -19.97 -5.19
N LYS A 4 -14.37 -19.29 -4.40
CA LYS A 4 -14.51 -17.85 -4.19
C LYS A 4 -14.11 -17.11 -5.46
N PHE A 5 -14.86 -16.08 -5.83
CA PHE A 5 -14.53 -15.21 -6.95
C PHE A 5 -13.20 -14.47 -6.74
N ILE A 6 -12.93 -13.99 -5.51
CA ILE A 6 -11.64 -13.47 -5.07
C ILE A 6 -11.29 -14.10 -3.72
N ASN A 7 -10.03 -14.52 -3.54
CA ASN A 7 -9.59 -15.21 -2.32
C ASN A 7 -8.52 -14.43 -1.55
N TYR A 8 -8.92 -13.30 -0.98
CA TYR A 8 -8.04 -12.44 -0.17
C TYR A 8 -7.34 -13.16 0.99
N GLN A 9 -7.94 -14.21 1.54
CA GLN A 9 -7.32 -14.99 2.63
C GLN A 9 -6.04 -15.66 2.16
N LYS A 10 -6.05 -16.25 0.96
CA LYS A 10 -4.87 -16.91 0.39
C LYS A 10 -3.77 -15.89 0.11
N ASP A 11 -4.14 -14.75 -0.46
CA ASP A 11 -3.18 -13.70 -0.80
C ASP A 11 -2.59 -13.05 0.46
N TYR A 12 -3.42 -12.78 1.48
CA TYR A 12 -2.93 -12.28 2.78
C TYR A 12 -1.97 -13.26 3.45
N LEU A 13 -2.31 -14.56 3.49
CA LEU A 13 -1.44 -15.58 4.09
C LEU A 13 -0.09 -15.71 3.36
N ARG A 14 -0.05 -15.45 2.05
CA ARG A 14 1.18 -15.46 1.26
C ARG A 14 2.17 -14.37 1.69
N PHE A 15 1.67 -13.18 2.04
CA PHE A 15 2.50 -12.01 2.37
C PHE A 15 2.47 -11.65 3.86
N LYS A 16 1.87 -12.50 4.71
CA LYS A 16 1.62 -12.21 6.12
C LYS A 16 2.87 -11.74 6.86
N THR A 17 3.99 -12.44 6.72
CA THR A 17 5.24 -12.08 7.40
C THR A 17 5.76 -10.71 7.00
N GLU A 18 5.61 -10.33 5.73
CA GLU A 18 6.02 -9.01 5.23
C GLU A 18 5.10 -7.91 5.76
N TYR A 19 3.79 -8.14 5.73
CA TYR A 19 2.81 -7.19 6.27
C TYR A 19 2.97 -6.99 7.78
N ASP A 20 3.16 -8.07 8.54
CA ASP A 20 3.36 -7.99 9.99
C ASP A 20 4.60 -7.16 10.33
N LYS A 21 5.70 -7.34 9.57
CA LYS A 21 6.93 -6.56 9.76
C LYS A 21 6.73 -5.07 9.50
N VAL A 22 6.06 -4.71 8.40
CA VAL A 22 5.78 -3.30 8.07
C VAL A 22 4.82 -2.70 9.10
N TRP A 23 3.83 -3.47 9.55
CA TRP A 23 2.89 -3.04 10.58
C TRP A 23 3.60 -2.70 11.89
N GLU A 24 4.45 -3.60 12.39
CA GLU A 24 5.23 -3.36 13.61
C GLU A 24 6.12 -2.12 13.46
N ASP A 25 6.84 -2.01 12.34
CA ASP A 25 7.77 -0.92 12.06
C ASP A 25 7.09 0.47 12.03
N VAL A 26 5.96 0.59 11.31
CA VAL A 26 5.18 1.85 11.24
C VAL A 26 4.64 2.23 12.62
N ASN A 27 4.10 1.27 13.37
CA ASN A 27 3.54 1.54 14.71
C ASN A 27 4.63 1.90 15.72
N MET A 28 5.81 1.28 15.63
CA MET A 28 6.94 1.60 16.50
C MET A 28 7.51 3.00 16.24
N ARG A 29 7.45 3.49 14.99
CA ARG A 29 7.83 4.87 14.66
C ARG A 29 6.77 5.91 15.03
N GLY A 30 5.49 5.53 15.04
CA GLY A 30 4.37 6.45 15.20
C GLY A 30 4.11 7.34 13.97
N ASP A 31 4.67 6.96 12.82
CA ASP A 31 4.64 7.72 11.57
C ASP A 31 3.39 7.38 10.75
N LEU A 32 2.25 7.98 11.10
CA LEU A 32 0.95 7.54 10.57
C LEU A 32 0.41 8.35 9.38
N ILE A 33 0.76 9.62 9.24
CA ILE A 33 0.15 10.54 8.26
C ILE A 33 1.23 11.36 7.56
N LEU A 34 1.32 11.22 6.24
CA LEU A 34 2.24 11.96 5.37
C LEU A 34 3.68 11.88 5.89
N ARG A 35 4.21 10.66 5.84
CA ARG A 35 5.54 10.28 6.33
C ARG A 35 6.30 9.50 5.27
N LYS A 36 7.50 9.08 5.64
CA LYS A 36 8.44 8.33 4.80
C LYS A 36 7.77 7.25 3.94
N ASP A 37 6.89 6.42 4.51
CA ASP A 37 6.26 5.32 3.76
C ASP A 37 5.34 5.82 2.62
N THR A 38 4.72 7.00 2.78
CA THR A 38 3.93 7.65 1.73
C THR A 38 4.82 8.23 0.64
N GLU A 39 5.91 8.91 1.03
CA GLU A 39 6.88 9.49 0.09
C GLU A 39 7.55 8.39 -0.76
N GLU A 40 8.02 7.31 -0.12
CA GLU A 40 8.62 6.18 -0.83
C GLU A 40 7.61 5.48 -1.75
N PHE A 41 6.34 5.41 -1.36
CA PHE A 41 5.30 4.85 -2.21
C PHE A 41 5.08 5.69 -3.47
N GLU A 42 5.02 7.02 -3.33
CA GLU A 42 4.87 7.94 -4.46
C GLU A 42 6.05 7.86 -5.43
N GLU A 43 7.28 7.84 -4.92
CA GLU A 43 8.50 7.70 -5.73
C GLU A 43 8.51 6.38 -6.51
N ARG A 44 8.28 5.25 -5.83
CA ARG A 44 8.26 3.93 -6.46
C ARG A 44 7.12 3.78 -7.46
N LEU A 45 5.95 4.37 -7.19
CA LEU A 45 4.82 4.32 -8.11
C LEU A 45 5.11 5.15 -9.36
N ALA A 46 5.71 6.33 -9.21
CA ALA A 46 6.10 7.16 -10.34
C ALA A 46 7.11 6.43 -11.25
N GLU A 47 8.10 5.77 -10.66
CA GLU A 47 9.08 4.94 -11.37
C GLU A 47 8.39 3.75 -12.08
N TYR A 48 7.54 3.02 -11.37
CA TYR A 48 6.84 1.84 -11.90
C TYR A 48 5.96 2.16 -13.12
N VAL A 49 5.28 3.30 -13.10
CA VAL A 49 4.38 3.74 -14.18
C VAL A 49 5.15 4.50 -15.29
N GLY A 50 6.35 5.00 -15.01
CA GLY A 50 7.14 5.80 -15.94
C GLY A 50 6.66 7.25 -16.07
N THR A 51 6.14 7.82 -14.98
CA THR A 51 5.70 9.23 -14.91
C THR A 51 6.68 10.06 -14.07
N LYS A 52 6.61 11.39 -14.20
CA LYS A 52 7.47 12.32 -13.45
C LYS A 52 7.13 12.38 -11.95
N PHE A 53 5.86 12.21 -11.60
CA PHE A 53 5.39 12.32 -10.23
C PHE A 53 4.15 11.44 -10.01
N ALA A 54 3.94 11.00 -8.77
CA ALA A 54 2.72 10.39 -8.28
C ALA A 54 2.32 11.08 -6.97
N VAL A 55 1.02 11.12 -6.67
CA VAL A 55 0.49 11.71 -5.43
C VAL A 55 -0.52 10.74 -4.82
N ALA A 56 -0.29 10.35 -3.57
CA ALA A 56 -1.15 9.47 -2.82
C ALA A 56 -2.34 10.26 -2.24
N LEU A 57 -3.55 9.77 -2.51
CA LEU A 57 -4.81 10.36 -2.04
C LEU A 57 -5.65 9.30 -1.33
N SER A 58 -6.72 9.74 -0.68
CA SER A 58 -7.60 8.85 0.12
C SER A 58 -8.36 7.82 -0.72
N SER A 59 -8.63 8.12 -2.00
CA SER A 59 -9.35 7.22 -2.91
C SER A 59 -9.14 7.60 -4.37
N GLY A 60 -9.46 6.66 -5.28
CA GLY A 60 -9.48 6.94 -6.72
C GLY A 60 -10.53 7.98 -7.12
N THR A 61 -11.65 8.07 -6.39
CA THR A 61 -12.64 9.13 -6.61
C THR A 61 -12.04 10.50 -6.32
N SER A 62 -11.37 10.66 -5.18
CA SER A 62 -10.67 11.91 -4.81
C SER A 62 -9.50 12.25 -5.72
N ALA A 63 -8.97 11.30 -6.50
CA ALA A 63 -7.93 11.57 -7.48
C ALA A 63 -8.47 12.19 -8.77
N ILE A 64 -9.77 12.05 -9.04
CA ILE A 64 -10.42 12.55 -10.26
C ILE A 64 -11.12 13.90 -10.00
N PHE A 65 -11.68 14.09 -8.80
CA PHE A 65 -12.38 15.31 -8.38
C PHE A 65 -11.43 16.35 -7.78
#